data_AF-A0A2A6BE10-F1
#
_entry.id   AF-A0A2A6BE10-F1
#
_cell.length_a   1.000
_cell.length_b   1.000
_cell.length_c   1.000
_cell.angle_alpha   90.00
_cell.angle_beta   90.00
_cell.angle_gamma   90.00
#
_symmetry.space_group_name_H-M   'P 1'
#
loop_
_entity.id
_entity.type
_entity.pdbx_description
1 polymer ?
#
loop_
_entity_poly.entity_id
_entity_poly.type
_entity_poly.pdbx_seq_one_letter_code
_entity_poly.pdbx_strand_id
1 'polypeptide(L)'
;MSISLARRKALDLLSLTPETEATVTRDRFFRILGSDGLFVIQHVALNLGDLPASYLATAMRNCCENYEEEDKREEYLLDRLPNE
;
A
#
# COMPACT_ATOMS: atom_id res chain seq x y z
N MET A 1 -9.12 7.74 15.60
CA MET A 1 -7.69 7.34 15.51
C MET A 1 -7.03 8.25 14.48
N SER A 2 -5.90 8.88 14.78
CA SER A 2 -5.27 9.85 13.84
C SER A 2 -4.50 9.12 12.74
N ILE A 3 -4.70 9.52 11.47
CA ILE A 3 -3.98 9.01 10.28
C ILE A 3 -2.45 9.09 10.47
N SER A 4 -1.97 10.06 11.25
CA SER A 4 -0.54 10.21 11.57
C SER A 4 0.06 9.04 12.35
N LEU A 5 -0.73 8.35 13.19
CA LEU A 5 -0.27 7.18 13.95
C LEU A 5 -0.17 5.93 13.07
N ALA A 6 -1.17 5.73 12.21
CA ALA A 6 -1.21 4.63 11.23
C ALA A 6 -0.01 4.69 10.28
N ARG A 7 0.26 5.88 9.73
CA ARG A 7 1.39 6.12 8.83
C ARG A 7 2.73 5.87 9.52
N ARG A 8 2.89 6.30 10.78
CA ARG A 8 4.12 6.05 11.54
C ARG A 8 4.34 4.56 11.77
N LYS A 9 3.29 3.83 12.17
CA LYS A 9 3.38 2.38 12.37
C LYS A 9 3.76 1.66 11.07
N ALA A 10 3.17 2.04 9.93
CA ALA A 10 3.50 1.45 8.64
C ALA A 10 4.93 1.80 8.17
N LEU A 11 5.43 3.01 8.48
CA LEU A 11 6.83 3.38 8.26
C LEU A 11 7.79 2.49 9.07
N ASP A 12 7.49 2.26 10.34
CA ASP A 12 8.30 1.40 11.21
C ASP A 12 8.34 -0.04 10.67
N LEU A 13 7.20 -0.56 10.20
CA LEU A 13 7.13 -1.89 9.57
C LEU A 13 8.02 -2.00 8.32
N LEU A 14 8.06 -0.95 7.49
CA LEU A 14 8.89 -0.91 6.28
C LEU A 14 10.36 -0.55 6.53
N SER A 15 10.72 -0.12 7.75
CA SER A 15 12.10 0.16 8.15
C SER A 15 12.92 -1.12 8.35
N LEU A 16 12.24 -2.23 8.63
CA LEU A 16 12.83 -3.56 8.81
C LEU A 16 13.21 -4.23 7.48
N THR A 17 12.75 -3.66 6.36
CA THR A 17 13.00 -4.19 5.01
C THR A 17 14.10 -3.40 4.32
N PRO A 18 15.13 -4.04 3.76
CA PRO A 18 16.13 -3.35 2.94
C PRO A 18 15.48 -2.66 1.73
N GLU A 19 15.86 -1.40 1.48
CA GLU A 19 15.34 -0.61 0.34
C GLU A 19 15.91 -1.07 -1.01
N THR A 20 16.97 -1.87 -1.01
CA THR A 20 17.72 -2.29 -2.21
C THR A 20 16.95 -3.18 -3.18
N GLU A 21 15.78 -3.71 -2.79
CA GLU A 21 14.92 -4.56 -3.64
C GLU A 21 13.58 -3.91 -4.01
N ALA A 22 13.31 -2.68 -3.55
CA ALA A 22 12.03 -2.03 -3.78
C ALA A 22 12.04 -1.21 -5.08
N THR A 23 11.15 -1.52 -6.01
CA THR A 23 10.93 -0.68 -7.20
C THR A 23 10.17 0.62 -6.86
N VAL A 24 9.41 0.62 -5.77
CA VAL A 24 8.57 1.74 -5.33
C VAL A 24 9.10 2.40 -4.05
N THR A 25 9.23 3.72 -4.06
CA THR A 25 9.60 4.52 -2.88
C THR A 25 8.53 4.44 -1.79
N ARG A 26 8.90 4.56 -0.52
CA ARG A 26 7.95 4.51 0.61
C ARG A 26 6.82 5.53 0.47
N ASP A 27 7.11 6.76 0.04
CA ASP A 27 6.09 7.79 -0.16
C ASP A 27 5.13 7.47 -1.31
N ARG A 28 5.62 6.92 -2.43
CA ARG A 28 4.75 6.48 -3.53
C ARG A 28 3.87 5.31 -3.08
N PHE A 29 4.42 4.36 -2.34
CA PHE A 29 3.66 3.26 -1.75
C PHE A 29 2.53 3.76 -0.85
N PHE A 30 2.80 4.68 0.08
CA PHE A 30 1.74 5.22 0.96
C PHE A 30 0.67 6.02 0.21
N ARG A 31 1.04 6.68 -0.89
CA ARG A 31 0.08 7.38 -1.74
C ARG A 31 -0.88 6.39 -2.41
N ILE A 32 -0.35 5.29 -2.96
CA ILE A 32 -1.12 4.26 -3.66
C ILE A 32 -1.99 3.48 -2.67
N LEU A 33 -1.43 3.14 -1.51
CA LEU A 33 -2.14 2.42 -0.46
C LEU A 33 -3.33 3.21 0.12
N GLY A 34 -3.25 4.55 0.11
CA GLY A 34 -4.32 5.43 0.56
C GLY A 34 -4.68 5.28 2.04
N SER A 35 -5.81 5.87 2.44
CA SER A 35 -6.35 5.76 3.81
C SER A 35 -6.72 4.33 4.19
N ASP A 36 -7.28 3.60 3.23
CA ASP A 36 -7.93 2.31 3.48
C ASP A 36 -6.89 1.22 3.66
N GLY A 37 -5.88 1.15 2.78
CA GLY A 37 -4.79 0.21 2.96
C GLY A 37 -3.94 0.54 4.19
N LEU A 38 -3.76 1.82 4.55
CA LEU A 38 -3.11 2.22 5.81
C LEU A 38 -3.89 1.71 7.03
N PHE A 39 -5.22 1.83 7.01
CA PHE A 39 -6.10 1.32 8.05
C PHE A 39 -5.99 -0.21 8.17
N VAL A 40 -6.01 -0.93 7.05
CA VAL A 40 -5.87 -2.40 7.03
C VAL A 40 -4.51 -2.83 7.57
N ILE A 41 -3.40 -2.25 7.12
CA ILE A 41 -2.05 -2.60 7.61
C ILE A 41 -1.95 -2.36 9.12
N GLN A 42 -2.51 -1.24 9.61
CA GLN A 42 -2.55 -0.96 11.04
C GLN A 42 -3.31 -2.04 11.82
N HIS A 43 -4.47 -2.47 11.32
CA HIS A 43 -5.25 -3.53 11.96
C HIS A 43 -4.58 -4.90 11.86
N VAL A 44 -3.87 -5.19 10.78
CA VAL A 44 -3.05 -6.41 10.68
C VAL A 44 -1.95 -6.40 11.75
N ALA A 45 -1.23 -5.29 11.91
CA ALA A 45 -0.22 -5.15 12.96
C ALA A 45 -0.80 -5.31 14.38
N LEU A 46 -1.99 -4.75 14.63
CA LEU A 46 -2.66 -4.86 15.94
C LEU A 46 -3.11 -6.29 16.27
N ASN A 47 -3.58 -7.05 15.28
CA ASN A 47 -4.18 -8.37 15.51
C ASN A 47 -3.21 -9.53 15.33
N LEU A 48 -2.30 -9.44 14.36
CA LEU A 48 -1.34 -10.50 14.00
C LEU A 48 0.07 -10.22 14.52
N GLY A 49 0.36 -8.97 14.88
CA GLY A 49 1.67 -8.52 15.33
C GLY A 49 2.52 -7.89 14.23
N ASP A 50 3.64 -7.30 14.64
CA ASP A 50 4.46 -6.46 13.77
C ASP A 50 5.24 -7.26 12.71
N LEU A 51 5.70 -8.47 13.04
CA LEU A 51 6.47 -9.29 12.12
C LEU A 51 5.67 -9.76 10.88
N PRO A 52 4.47 -10.35 11.01
CA PRO A 52 3.67 -10.68 9.83
C PRO A 52 3.20 -9.43 9.07
N ALA A 53 2.93 -8.33 9.78
CA ALA A 53 2.55 -7.06 9.14
C ALA A 53 3.69 -6.45 8.30
N SER A 54 4.96 -6.59 8.72
CA SER A 54 6.09 -6.07 7.96
C SER A 54 6.35 -6.87 6.67
N TYR A 55 6.18 -8.20 6.70
CA TYR A 55 6.21 -9.03 5.50
C TYR A 55 5.08 -8.67 4.53
N LEU A 56 3.86 -8.49 5.03
CA LEU A 56 2.73 -8.09 4.19
C LEU A 56 2.96 -6.71 3.57
N ALA A 57 3.35 -5.70 4.36
CA ALA A 57 3.61 -4.35 3.86
C ALA A 57 4.72 -4.34 2.80
N THR A 58 5.75 -5.17 2.98
CA THR A 58 6.81 -5.37 2.00
C THR A 58 6.31 -6.00 0.70
N ALA A 59 5.54 -7.09 0.80
CA ALA A 59 4.98 -7.75 -0.37
C ALA A 59 4.05 -6.82 -1.16
N MET A 60 3.19 -6.07 -0.46
CA MET A 60 2.32 -5.06 -1.07
C MET A 60 3.12 -3.96 -1.76
N ARG A 61 4.24 -3.50 -1.18
CA ARG A 61 5.13 -2.52 -1.81
C ARG A 61 5.79 -3.06 -3.08
N ASN A 62 6.18 -4.33 -3.09
CA ASN A 62 6.85 -4.93 -4.25
C ASN A 62 5.91 -5.19 -5.43
N CYS A 63 4.63 -5.43 -5.17
CA CYS A 63 3.61 -5.62 -6.23
C CYS A 63 2.85 -4.32 -6.57
N CYS A 64 3.20 -3.20 -5.94
CA CYS A 64 2.40 -1.99 -5.98
C CYS A 64 2.37 -1.29 -7.35
N GLU A 65 3.36 -1.53 -8.20
CA GLU A 65 3.38 -0.99 -9.57
C GLU A 65 2.24 -1.56 -10.42
N ASN A 66 1.85 -2.81 -10.18
CA ASN A 66 0.77 -3.46 -10.90
C ASN A 66 -0.59 -2.82 -10.60
N TYR A 67 -0.79 -2.32 -9.37
CA TYR A 67 -2.06 -1.65 -9.01
C TYR A 67 -2.26 -0.33 -9.75
N GLU A 68 -1.20 0.47 -9.94
CA GLU A 68 -1.32 1.70 -10.74
C GLU A 68 -1.54 1.44 -12.24
N GLU A 69 -1.07 0.29 -12.76
CA GLU A 69 -1.33 -0.13 -14.15
C GLU A 69 -2.76 -0.65 -14.33
N GLU A 70 -3.28 -1.38 -13.34
CA GLU A 70 -4.66 -1.88 -13.32
C GLU A 70 -5.68 -0.72 -13.23
N ASP A 71 -5.46 0.26 -12.34
CA ASP A 71 -6.35 1.43 -12.20
C ASP A 71 -6.46 2.23 -13.52
N LYS A 72 -5.35 2.49 -14.20
CA LYS A 72 -5.33 3.21 -15.49
C LYS A 72 -6.03 2.41 -16.59
N ARG A 73 -5.92 1.09 -16.55
CA ARG A 73 -6.57 0.20 -17.51
C ARG A 73 -8.08 0.19 -17.27
N GLU A 74 -8.53 0.19 -16.03
CA GLU A 74 -9.95 0.27 -15.68
C GLU A 74 -10.56 1.63 -16.06
N GLU A 75 -9.88 2.74 -15.76
CA GLU A 75 -10.29 4.10 -16.19
C GLU A 75 -10.45 4.20 -17.71
N TYR A 76 -9.48 3.67 -18.47
CA TYR A 76 -9.55 3.62 -19.93
C TYR A 76 -10.72 2.77 -20.46
N LEU A 77 -11.07 1.68 -19.77
CA LEU A 77 -12.19 0.81 -20.16
C LEU A 77 -13.53 1.50 -19.87
N LEU A 78 -13.64 2.22 -18.75
CA LEU A 78 -14.84 2.98 -18.37
C LEU A 78 -15.09 4.16 -19.33
N ASP A 79 -14.05 4.87 -19.75
CA ASP A 79 -14.13 5.97 -20.74
C ASP A 79 -14.60 5.50 -22.13
N ARG A 80 -14.50 4.20 -22.42
CA ARG A 80 -14.90 3.60 -23.71
C ARG A 80 -16.30 3.01 -23.70
N LEU A 81 -16.99 2.96 -22.56
CA LEU A 81 -18.37 2.51 -22.52
C LEU A 81 -19.27 3.62 -23.06
N PRO A 82 -20.15 3.32 -24.04
CA PRO A 82 -21.12 4.31 -24.51
C PRO A 82 -22.02 4.67 -23.33
N ASN A 83 -22.22 5.98 -23.12
CA ASN A 83 -23.21 6.48 -22.16
C ASN A 83 -24.60 6.00 -22.63
N GLU A 84 -25.14 4.98 -21.98
CA GLU A 84 -26.54 4.57 -22.13
C GLU A 84 -27.49 5.61 -21.52
#